data_AF-A0A2G8LH61-F1
#
_entry.id   AF-A0A2G8LH61-F1
#
_cell.length_a   1.000
_cell.length_b   1.000
_cell.length_c   1.000
_cell.angle_alpha   90.00
_cell.angle_beta   90.00
_cell.angle_gamma   90.00
#
_symmetry.space_group_name_H-M   'P 1'
#
loop_
_entity.id
_entity.type
_entity.pdbx_description
1 polymer ?
#
loop_
_entity_poly.entity_id
_entity_poly.type
_entity_poly.pdbx_seq_one_letter_code
_entity_poly.pdbx_strand_id
1 'polypeptide(L)'
;QQKRLDMLTITNPDNIDDQVKKRVIFITARVHPGESPASFVCQGLIDFLISPHPVAKVLRDHIIFKIVPMLNPDGVYLGNYRCSLMGFDLNRHWHEPSPWAHPTLHACKQLLLDMDGDQ
;
A
#
# COMPACT_ATOMS: atom_id res chain seq x y z
N GLN A 1 -14.35 -10.90 -5.53
CA GLN A 1 -14.92 -9.94 -6.50
C GLN A 1 -13.73 -9.18 -7.09
N GLN A 2 -13.72 -8.77 -8.37
CA GLN A 2 -12.56 -8.12 -8.99
C GLN A 2 -12.45 -6.62 -8.61
N LYS A 3 -12.47 -6.30 -7.31
CA LYS A 3 -12.27 -4.90 -6.89
C LYS A 3 -10.83 -4.48 -7.12
N ARG A 4 -10.64 -3.23 -7.56
CA ARG A 4 -9.32 -2.67 -7.82
C ARG A 4 -8.51 -2.56 -6.53
N LEU A 5 -7.22 -2.82 -6.65
CA LEU A 5 -6.23 -2.56 -5.62
C LEU A 5 -5.45 -1.31 -6.04
N ASP A 6 -5.75 -0.20 -5.40
CA ASP A 6 -5.14 1.08 -5.75
C ASP A 6 -3.83 1.28 -4.98
N MET A 7 -2.81 1.80 -5.67
CA MET A 7 -1.55 2.25 -5.08
C MET A 7 -1.28 3.70 -5.49
N LEU A 8 -0.96 4.52 -4.49
CA LEU A 8 -0.53 5.90 -4.67
C LEU A 8 1.00 5.97 -4.66
N THR A 9 1.57 6.79 -5.54
CA THR A 9 2.97 7.21 -5.46
C THR A 9 3.02 8.68 -5.08
N ILE A 10 3.69 9.01 -3.98
CA ILE A 10 3.87 10.40 -3.52
C ILE A 10 5.35 10.68 -3.42
N THR A 11 5.83 11.63 -4.22
CA THR A 11 7.22 12.10 -4.30
C THR A 11 7.25 13.44 -5.02
N ASN A 12 8.39 14.12 -5.02
CA ASN A 12 8.64 15.23 -5.95
C ASN A 12 8.68 14.68 -7.39
N PRO A 13 7.99 15.30 -8.37
CA PRO A 13 8.02 14.90 -9.77
C PRO A 13 9.42 14.76 -10.38
N ASP A 14 10.39 15.55 -9.91
CA ASP A 14 11.79 15.47 -10.38
C ASP A 14 12.44 14.11 -10.02
N ASN A 15 11.87 13.38 -9.06
CA ASN A 15 12.33 12.04 -8.68
C ASN A 15 11.69 10.92 -9.52
N ILE A 16 10.83 11.24 -10.49
CA ILE A 16 10.21 10.24 -11.38
C ILE A 16 11.18 9.81 -12.49
N ASP A 17 12.18 10.63 -12.82
CA ASP A 17 13.23 10.25 -13.75
C ASP A 17 14.23 9.29 -13.05
N ASP A 18 14.37 8.08 -13.61
CA ASP A 18 15.13 6.93 -13.11
C ASP A 18 16.66 7.13 -12.98
N GLN A 19 17.17 8.36 -13.13
CA GLN A 19 18.61 8.60 -13.12
C GLN A 19 19.27 8.46 -11.75
N VAL A 20 18.49 8.52 -10.66
CA VAL A 20 19.00 8.37 -9.29
C VAL A 20 18.12 7.43 -8.48
N LYS A 21 18.69 6.31 -8.03
CA LYS A 21 18.02 5.38 -7.12
C LYS A 21 17.72 6.08 -5.78
N LYS A 22 16.43 6.33 -5.51
CA LYS A 22 15.95 6.95 -4.26
C LYS A 22 15.45 5.89 -3.28
N ARG A 23 15.37 6.27 -2.00
CA ARG A 23 14.78 5.39 -0.98
C ARG A 23 13.27 5.30 -1.19
N VAL A 24 12.76 4.07 -1.20
CA VAL A 24 11.32 3.80 -1.27
C VAL A 24 10.81 3.46 0.13
N ILE A 25 9.69 4.05 0.52
CA ILE A 25 8.93 3.63 1.70
C ILE A 25 7.60 3.07 1.21
N PHE A 26 7.38 1.77 1.45
CA PHE A 26 6.14 1.09 1.10
C PHE A 26 5.22 0.98 2.32
N ILE A 27 3.97 1.39 2.17
CA ILE A 27 2.99 1.45 3.25
C ILE A 27 1.72 0.76 2.79
N THR A 28 1.25 -0.21 3.56
CA THR A 28 -0.07 -0.84 3.36
C THR A 28 -0.96 -0.56 4.56
N ALA A 29 -2.24 -0.34 4.31
CA ALA A 29 -3.24 -0.23 5.36
C ALA A 29 -4.41 -1.20 5.14
N ARG A 30 -5.19 -1.41 6.19
CA ARG A 30 -6.52 -2.07 6.12
C ARG A 30 -6.48 -3.51 5.60
N VAL A 31 -5.47 -4.28 6.02
CA VAL A 31 -5.38 -5.73 5.71
C VAL A 31 -6.50 -6.51 6.39
N HIS A 32 -6.78 -6.23 7.66
CA HIS A 32 -7.98 -6.72 8.32
C HIS A 32 -9.12 -5.72 8.12
N PRO A 33 -10.30 -6.19 7.71
CA PRO A 33 -11.38 -5.27 7.44
C PRO A 33 -11.94 -4.49 8.66
N GLY A 34 -11.97 -5.06 9.84
CA GLY A 34 -12.52 -4.43 11.04
C GLY A 34 -11.69 -3.24 11.53
N GLU A 35 -10.44 -3.12 11.09
CA GLU A 35 -9.47 -2.12 11.54
C GLU A 35 -9.66 -0.78 10.80
N SER A 36 -10.88 -0.25 10.81
CA SER A 36 -11.20 1.05 10.18
C SER A 36 -10.32 2.23 10.64
N PRO A 37 -9.80 2.30 11.89
CA PRO A 37 -8.86 3.35 12.28
C PRO A 37 -7.62 3.43 11.38
N ALA A 38 -7.18 2.30 10.79
CA ALA A 38 -6.03 2.29 9.88
C ALA A 38 -6.25 3.17 8.63
N SER A 39 -7.49 3.25 8.15
CA SER A 39 -7.84 4.13 7.02
C SER A 39 -7.74 5.61 7.38
N PHE A 40 -8.14 6.00 8.59
CA PHE A 40 -8.03 7.38 9.05
C PHE A 40 -6.56 7.80 9.25
N VAL A 41 -5.74 6.93 9.81
CA VAL A 41 -4.29 7.17 9.93
C VAL A 41 -3.64 7.28 8.56
N CYS A 42 -3.99 6.37 7.63
CA CYS A 42 -3.48 6.41 6.27
C CYS A 42 -3.89 7.69 5.53
N GLN A 43 -5.14 8.13 5.70
CA GLN A 43 -5.62 9.39 5.14
C GLN A 43 -4.82 10.59 5.69
N GLY A 44 -4.68 10.68 7.02
CA GLY A 44 -3.91 11.77 7.64
C GLY A 44 -2.44 11.80 7.21
N LEU A 45 -1.84 10.63 7.00
CA LEU A 45 -0.49 10.51 6.43
C LEU A 45 -0.45 11.06 4.99
N ILE A 46 -1.39 10.66 4.14
CA ILE A 46 -1.48 11.14 2.76
C ILE A 46 -1.66 12.66 2.75
N ASP A 47 -2.60 13.18 3.52
CA ASP A 47 -2.89 14.62 3.63
C ASP A 47 -1.66 15.41 4.06
N PHE A 48 -0.91 14.90 5.05
CA PHE A 48 0.37 15.50 5.45
C PHE A 48 1.39 15.46 4.31
N LEU A 49 1.57 14.29 3.68
CA LEU A 49 2.54 14.08 2.61
C LEU A 49 2.23 14.87 1.34
N ILE A 50 1.01 15.35 1.11
CA ILE A 50 0.66 16.24 -0.02
C ILE A 50 0.58 17.72 0.39
N SER A 51 0.64 18.03 1.68
CA SER A 51 0.56 19.39 2.20
C SER A 51 1.76 20.27 1.81
N PRO A 52 1.65 21.61 1.95
CA PRO A 52 2.78 22.53 1.80
C PRO A 52 3.74 22.52 2.99
N HIS A 53 3.55 21.64 3.99
CA HIS A 53 4.38 21.63 5.19
C HIS A 53 5.87 21.44 4.83
N PRO A 54 6.81 22.21 5.41
CA PRO A 54 8.23 22.15 5.03
C PRO A 54 8.83 20.74 5.16
N VAL A 55 8.47 20.03 6.23
CA VAL A 55 8.91 18.63 6.42
C VAL A 55 8.36 17.71 5.33
N ALA A 56 7.10 17.86 4.92
CA ALA A 56 6.51 17.04 3.86
C ALA A 56 7.21 17.29 2.51
N LYS A 57 7.59 18.55 2.24
CA LYS A 57 8.40 18.89 1.06
C LYS A 57 9.75 18.19 1.09
N VAL A 58 10.50 18.31 2.19
CA VAL A 58 11.80 17.63 2.34
C VAL A 58 11.68 16.12 2.17
N LEU A 59 10.64 15.50 2.73
CA LEU A 59 10.37 14.06 2.56
C LEU A 59 10.15 13.71 1.09
N ARG A 60 9.29 14.45 0.38
CA ARG A 60 9.02 14.22 -1.05
C ARG A 60 10.26 14.41 -1.93
N ASP A 61 11.20 15.27 -1.55
CA ASP A 61 12.44 15.49 -2.31
C ASP A 61 13.42 14.31 -2.22
N HIS A 62 13.35 13.49 -1.16
CA HIS A 62 14.33 12.44 -0.88
C HIS A 62 13.76 11.01 -0.91
N ILE A 63 12.45 10.86 -0.79
CA ILE A 63 11.78 9.57 -0.58
C ILE A 63 10.62 9.41 -1.54
N ILE A 64 10.50 8.21 -2.12
CA ILE A 64 9.32 7.80 -2.89
C ILE A 64 8.40 7.00 -1.96
N PHE A 65 7.23 7.53 -1.67
CA PHE A 65 6.21 6.82 -0.89
C PHE A 65 5.31 6.02 -1.83
N LYS A 66 5.21 4.71 -1.61
CA LYS A 66 4.26 3.82 -2.29
C LYS A 66 3.23 3.38 -1.27
N ILE A 67 1.98 3.79 -1.44
CA ILE A 67 0.94 3.63 -0.43
C ILE A 67 -0.23 2.83 -1.01
N VAL A 68 -0.58 1.73 -0.36
CA VAL A 68 -1.80 0.94 -0.62
C VAL A 68 -2.78 1.23 0.53
N PRO A 69 -3.77 2.14 0.34
CA PRO A 69 -4.63 2.58 1.43
C PRO A 69 -5.56 1.48 1.97
N MET A 70 -5.81 0.47 1.15
CA MET A 70 -6.73 -0.62 1.47
C MET A 70 -6.31 -1.92 0.80
N LEU A 71 -5.69 -2.82 1.57
CA LEU A 71 -5.21 -4.10 1.06
C LEU A 71 -6.33 -5.15 0.89
N ASN A 72 -7.46 -4.99 1.60
CA ASN A 72 -8.57 -5.95 1.58
C ASN A 72 -9.92 -5.32 1.21
N PRO A 73 -10.07 -4.75 -0.01
CA PRO A 73 -11.29 -4.06 -0.44
C PRO A 73 -12.54 -4.95 -0.43
N ASP A 74 -12.39 -6.24 -0.71
CA ASP A 74 -13.50 -7.20 -0.70
C ASP A 74 -14.01 -7.46 0.72
N GLY A 75 -13.11 -7.75 1.67
CA GLY A 75 -13.50 -7.96 3.07
C GLY A 75 -14.11 -6.71 3.70
N VAL A 76 -13.67 -5.51 3.27
CA VAL A 76 -14.30 -4.23 3.65
C VAL A 76 -15.74 -4.17 3.21
N TYR A 77 -15.98 -4.38 1.92
CA TYR A 77 -17.27 -4.24 1.30
C TYR A 77 -18.30 -5.19 1.91
N LEU A 78 -17.87 -6.39 2.31
CA LEU A 78 -18.72 -7.41 2.93
C LEU A 78 -18.98 -7.19 4.42
N GLY A 79 -18.31 -6.22 5.06
CA GLY A 79 -18.43 -6.00 6.50
C GLY A 79 -17.75 -7.09 7.34
N ASN A 80 -16.75 -7.78 6.80
CA ASN A 80 -15.95 -8.71 7.58
C ASN A 80 -15.19 -7.97 8.69
N TYR A 81 -14.72 -8.71 9.71
CA TYR A 81 -13.82 -8.15 10.72
C TYR A 81 -12.34 -8.47 10.44
N ARG A 82 -12.01 -9.70 10.05
CA ARG A 82 -10.60 -10.11 9.93
C ARG A 82 -10.22 -10.59 8.54
N CYS A 83 -11.12 -11.33 7.89
CA CYS A 83 -10.76 -12.12 6.73
C CYS A 83 -11.16 -11.48 5.39
N SER A 84 -10.52 -11.95 4.32
CA SER A 84 -10.96 -11.71 2.94
C SER A 84 -12.33 -12.35 2.64
N LEU A 85 -12.83 -12.15 1.43
CA LEU A 85 -14.06 -12.79 0.93
C LEU A 85 -14.05 -14.33 1.10
N MET A 86 -12.90 -14.98 0.96
CA MET A 86 -12.77 -16.45 1.08
C MET A 86 -12.54 -16.93 2.51
N GLY A 87 -12.58 -16.05 3.51
CA GLY A 87 -12.37 -16.42 4.91
C GLY A 87 -10.89 -16.50 5.33
N PHE A 88 -9.95 -16.11 4.46
CA PHE A 88 -8.52 -16.10 4.79
C PHE A 88 -8.10 -14.83 5.54
N ASP A 89 -7.29 -15.00 6.59
CA ASP A 89 -6.50 -13.92 7.18
C ASP A 89 -5.31 -13.61 6.25
N LEU A 90 -5.38 -12.52 5.50
CA LEU A 90 -4.34 -12.15 4.54
C LEU A 90 -2.98 -11.94 5.22
N ASN A 91 -2.95 -11.47 6.48
CA ASN A 91 -1.70 -11.23 7.20
C ASN A 91 -1.05 -12.52 7.74
N ARG A 92 -1.49 -13.69 7.27
CA ARG A 92 -0.87 -15.00 7.52
C ARG A 92 -0.34 -15.67 6.25
N HIS A 93 -0.48 -15.03 5.09
CA HIS A 93 -0.19 -15.64 3.79
C HIS A 93 0.90 -14.91 3.00
N TRP A 94 1.73 -14.09 3.65
CA TRP A 94 2.83 -13.36 2.99
C TRP A 94 3.93 -14.29 2.44
N HIS A 95 4.13 -15.47 3.02
CA HIS A 95 5.16 -16.41 2.57
C HIS A 95 4.85 -16.93 1.15
N GLU A 96 3.65 -17.45 0.92
CA GLU A 96 3.20 -18.00 -0.37
C GLU A 96 1.76 -17.56 -0.66
N PRO A 97 1.55 -16.30 -1.10
CA PRO A 97 0.22 -15.84 -1.47
C PRO A 97 -0.20 -16.49 -2.79
N SER A 98 -1.38 -17.11 -2.83
CA SER A 98 -1.98 -17.59 -4.07
C SER A 98 -2.51 -16.40 -4.89
N PRO A 99 -2.19 -16.29 -6.20
CA PRO A 99 -2.78 -15.25 -7.05
C PRO A 99 -4.30 -15.39 -7.21
N TRP A 100 -4.85 -16.58 -6.93
CA TRP A 100 -6.29 -16.83 -6.99
C TRP A 100 -6.98 -16.59 -5.63
N ALA A 101 -6.42 -17.10 -4.52
CA ALA A 101 -7.05 -16.96 -3.21
C ALA A 101 -6.72 -15.64 -2.50
N HIS A 102 -5.52 -15.09 -2.75
CA HIS A 102 -4.98 -13.88 -2.13
C HIS A 102 -4.51 -12.86 -3.18
N PRO A 103 -5.33 -12.52 -4.20
CA PRO A 103 -4.88 -11.73 -5.35
C PRO A 103 -4.27 -10.38 -4.94
N THR A 104 -4.83 -9.70 -3.94
CA THR A 104 -4.32 -8.41 -3.49
C THR A 104 -2.97 -8.53 -2.78
N LEU A 105 -2.81 -9.53 -1.93
CA LEU A 105 -1.56 -9.83 -1.24
C LEU A 105 -0.47 -10.27 -2.22
N HIS A 106 -0.83 -11.12 -3.19
CA HIS A 106 0.07 -11.56 -4.24
C HIS A 106 0.57 -10.37 -5.07
N ALA A 107 -0.34 -9.51 -5.55
CA ALA A 107 0.04 -8.32 -6.32
C ALA A 107 0.95 -7.37 -5.53
N CYS A 108 0.63 -7.09 -4.27
CA CYS A 108 1.51 -6.27 -3.42
C CYS A 108 2.87 -6.90 -3.19
N LYS A 109 2.94 -8.23 -2.96
CA LYS A 109 4.21 -8.93 -2.77
C LYS A 109 5.07 -8.89 -4.02
N GLN A 110 4.50 -9.16 -5.20
CA GLN A 110 5.26 -9.09 -6.46
C GLN A 110 5.84 -7.69 -6.65
N LEU A 111 5.04 -6.65 -6.44
CA LEU A 111 5.52 -5.27 -6.55
C LEU A 111 6.65 -4.94 -5.58
N LEU A 112 6.58 -5.45 -4.33
CA LEU A 112 7.66 -5.29 -3.36
C LEU A 112 8.94 -6.02 -3.79
N LEU A 113 8.81 -7.22 -4.35
CA LEU A 113 9.93 -8.00 -4.85
C LEU A 113 10.56 -7.36 -6.09
N ASP A 114 9.76 -6.79 -6.99
CA ASP A 114 10.26 -6.07 -8.16
C ASP A 114 11.09 -4.85 -7.72
N MET A 115 10.57 -4.07 -6.76
CA MET A 115 11.28 -2.91 -6.19
C MET A 115 12.55 -3.27 -5.40
N ASP A 116 12.59 -4.46 -4.79
CA ASP A 116 13.78 -4.96 -4.11
C ASP A 116 14.78 -5.57 -5.11
N GLY A 117 14.29 -6.24 -6.15
CA GLY A 117 15.08 -6.91 -7.19
C GLY A 117 15.76 -5.97 -8.18
N ASP A 118 15.31 -4.73 -8.30
CA ASP A 118 15.97 -3.65 -9.06
C ASP A 118 17.28 -3.15 -8.38
N GLN A 119 18.02 -4.02 -7.67
CA GLN A 119 19.41 -3.77 -7.22
C GLN A 119 20.45 -4.01 -8.30
#